data_AF-A0A934YWD4-F1
#
_entry.id   AF-A0A934YWD4-F1
#
_cell.length_a   1.000
_cell.length_b   1.000
_cell.length_c   1.000
_cell.angle_alpha   90.00
_cell.angle_beta   90.00
_cell.angle_gamma   90.00
#
_symmetry.space_group_name_H-M   'P 1'
#
loop_
_entity.id
_entity.type
_entity.pdbx_description
1 polymer ?
#
loop_
_entity_poly.entity_id
_entity_poly.type
_entity_poly.pdbx_seq_one_letter_code
_entity_poly.pdbx_strand_id
1 'polypeptide(L)'
;MPTLRVTPGESVGFLGQSQPTSACHQSTSSTRPGVPSLSLRFSRFQGYVVSCVRHHHERWDGRGYPDGIAGMDIPLGARIITIADTIDAMTTNRPYRGALSLEAVVSELNKCRGGQFDAELVELTVNSVTVRRLICDPSLVPEYLPSPKSVIARARRFGAAPP
;
A
#
# COMPACT_ATOMS: atom_id res chain seq x y z
N MET A 1 49.83 -8.46 57.04
CA MET A 1 48.70 -7.52 56.94
C MET A 1 47.43 -8.31 57.13
N PRO A 2 46.54 -7.92 58.07
CA PRO A 2 45.66 -8.82 58.81
C PRO A 2 44.33 -9.12 58.11
N THR A 3 43.76 -10.25 58.49
CA THR A 3 42.41 -10.74 58.24
C THR A 3 41.39 -10.02 59.15
N LEU A 4 40.20 -9.68 58.65
CA LEU A 4 39.00 -9.55 59.49
C LEU A 4 37.71 -9.89 58.71
N ARG A 5 36.70 -10.32 59.46
CA ARG A 5 35.49 -11.08 59.11
C ARG A 5 34.27 -10.34 59.71
N VAL A 6 33.04 -10.73 59.34
CA VAL A 6 31.69 -10.47 59.99
C VAL A 6 31.01 -9.14 59.55
N THR A 7 29.95 -9.06 58.71
CA THR A 7 28.47 -9.41 58.74
C THR A 7 27.56 -8.35 59.44
N PRO A 8 26.19 -8.41 59.38
CA PRO A 8 25.35 -7.59 58.49
C PRO A 8 24.23 -6.77 59.22
N GLY A 9 23.51 -5.95 58.45
CA GLY A 9 22.14 -5.51 58.76
C GLY A 9 22.02 -4.11 59.36
N GLU A 10 21.23 -3.25 58.69
CA GLU A 10 20.15 -2.48 59.34
C GLU A 10 19.31 -1.73 58.29
N SER A 11 18.00 -1.93 58.39
CA SER A 11 16.92 -1.26 57.70
C SER A 11 16.63 0.11 58.32
N VAL A 12 16.27 1.11 57.51
CA VAL A 12 15.51 2.27 58.02
C VAL A 12 14.46 2.66 56.99
N GLY A 13 13.19 2.39 57.33
CA GLY A 13 12.04 3.00 56.68
C GLY A 13 11.86 4.43 57.18
N PHE A 14 11.32 5.31 56.32
CA PHE A 14 10.87 6.63 56.73
C PHE A 14 9.48 6.88 56.18
N LEU A 15 8.52 7.08 57.10
CA LEU A 15 7.12 7.37 56.83
C LEU A 15 6.80 8.77 57.37
N GLY A 16 6.20 9.62 56.52
CA GLY A 16 5.37 10.77 56.92
C GLY A 16 6.08 12.11 57.18
N GLN A 17 5.51 13.30 56.94
CA GLN A 17 4.23 13.72 56.36
C GLN A 17 4.35 15.18 55.86
N SER A 18 3.39 15.55 54.99
CA SER A 18 2.68 16.85 54.88
C SER A 18 3.44 18.15 54.56
N GLN A 19 3.15 18.74 53.38
CA GLN A 19 2.30 19.95 53.23
C GLN A 19 1.70 20.03 51.80
N PRO A 20 0.43 20.48 51.62
CA PRO A 20 -0.14 20.72 50.30
C PRO A 20 0.09 22.18 49.86
N THR A 21 0.75 22.40 48.73
CA THR A 21 0.77 23.72 48.07
C THR A 21 -0.36 23.83 47.05
N SER A 22 -1.02 24.96 47.15
CA SER A 22 -2.27 25.35 46.51
C SER A 22 -2.27 25.25 44.98
N ALA A 23 -3.44 24.88 44.46
CA ALA A 23 -3.81 24.86 43.07
C ALA A 23 -3.73 26.25 42.40
N CYS A 24 -3.06 26.33 41.25
CA CYS A 24 -3.35 27.32 40.20
C CYS A 24 -2.76 26.83 38.88
N HIS A 25 -3.52 26.09 38.09
CA HIS A 25 -3.42 26.03 36.63
C HIS A 25 -4.70 25.36 36.11
N GLN A 26 -5.80 26.11 36.12
CA GLN A 26 -6.95 25.76 35.28
C GLN A 26 -6.54 26.02 33.83
N SER A 27 -6.00 24.99 33.19
CA SER A 27 -5.86 24.98 31.73
C SER A 27 -7.26 24.74 31.16
N THR A 28 -7.82 25.78 30.55
CA THR A 28 -9.10 25.74 29.85
C THR A 28 -9.03 24.67 28.76
N SER A 29 -9.65 23.51 28.99
CA SER A 29 -9.88 22.50 27.96
C SER A 29 -10.93 23.05 26.99
N SER A 30 -10.51 23.87 26.03
CA SER A 30 -11.34 24.16 24.87
C SER A 30 -11.37 22.89 24.02
N THR A 31 -12.37 22.04 24.25
CA THR A 31 -12.63 20.86 23.42
C THR A 31 -13.08 21.35 22.04
N ARG A 32 -12.13 21.58 21.14
CA ARG A 32 -12.42 21.60 19.70
C ARG A 32 -12.89 20.18 19.34
N PRO A 33 -13.98 20.01 18.57
CA PRO A 33 -14.35 18.69 18.07
C PRO A 33 -13.17 18.16 17.25
N GLY A 34 -12.54 17.11 17.76
CA GLY A 34 -11.37 16.51 17.14
C GLY A 34 -11.75 15.99 15.76
N VAL A 35 -11.19 16.59 14.72
CA VAL A 35 -11.05 15.91 13.43
C VAL A 35 -10.47 14.52 13.72
N PRO A 36 -11.17 13.42 13.36
CA PRO A 36 -10.64 12.08 13.62
C PRO A 36 -9.27 11.98 12.95
N SER A 37 -8.26 11.57 13.72
CA SER A 37 -6.89 11.44 13.23
C SER A 37 -6.88 10.56 11.97
N LEU A 38 -6.09 10.95 10.97
CA LEU A 38 -5.98 10.24 9.68
C LEU A 38 -5.74 8.73 9.86
N SER A 39 -5.10 8.35 10.97
CA SER A 39 -4.84 6.97 11.41
C SER A 39 -6.09 6.08 11.46
N LEU A 40 -7.23 6.57 11.95
CA LEU A 40 -8.47 5.80 12.04
C LEU A 40 -9.17 5.56 10.69
N ARG A 41 -8.76 6.27 9.63
CA ARG A 41 -9.32 6.08 8.29
C ARG A 41 -8.68 4.93 7.53
N PHE A 42 -7.40 4.63 7.79
CA PHE A 42 -6.67 3.50 7.16
C PHE A 42 -7.20 2.14 7.60
N SER A 43 -7.73 2.04 8.83
CA SER A 43 -8.27 0.81 9.41
C SER A 43 -9.53 0.27 8.72
N ARG A 44 -10.06 1.01 7.72
CA ARG A 44 -11.25 0.61 6.94
C ARG A 44 -10.95 -0.19 5.68
N PHE A 45 -9.69 -0.35 5.29
CA PHE A 45 -9.34 -1.33 4.26
C PHE A 45 -9.41 -2.72 4.90
N GLN A 46 -10.48 -3.45 4.60
CA GLN A 46 -10.70 -4.82 5.01
C GLN A 46 -11.08 -5.65 3.78
N GLY A 47 -10.78 -6.94 3.80
CA GLY A 47 -11.18 -7.88 2.74
C GLY A 47 -10.33 -7.78 1.47
N TYR A 48 -10.97 -7.91 0.30
CA TYR A 48 -10.32 -8.14 -1.00
C TYR A 48 -9.18 -7.16 -1.35
N VAL A 49 -9.34 -5.87 -1.03
CA VAL A 49 -8.31 -4.86 -1.31
C VAL A 49 -7.02 -5.13 -0.52
N VAL A 50 -7.14 -5.58 0.73
CA VAL A 50 -5.98 -5.96 1.55
C VAL A 50 -5.27 -7.16 0.93
N SER A 51 -6.02 -8.15 0.43
CA SER A 51 -5.46 -9.28 -0.29
C SER A 51 -4.74 -8.86 -1.57
N CYS A 52 -5.29 -7.90 -2.33
CA CYS A 52 -4.63 -7.38 -3.52
C CYS A 52 -3.29 -6.68 -3.18
N VAL A 53 -3.28 -5.85 -2.14
CA VAL A 53 -2.07 -5.16 -1.69
C VAL A 53 -1.06 -6.13 -1.06
N ARG A 54 -1.49 -7.19 -0.37
CA ARG A 54 -0.56 -8.19 0.18
C ARG A 54 0.15 -8.98 -0.91
N HIS A 55 -0.58 -9.41 -1.95
CA HIS A 55 -0.09 -10.37 -2.94
C HIS A 55 0.39 -9.73 -4.26
N HIS A 56 0.47 -8.40 -4.38
CA HIS A 56 0.94 -7.77 -5.63
C HIS A 56 2.43 -8.00 -5.94
N HIS A 57 3.20 -8.55 -5.00
CA HIS A 57 4.57 -9.04 -5.22
C HIS A 57 4.64 -10.54 -5.53
N GLU A 58 3.51 -11.23 -5.56
CA GLU A 58 3.45 -12.60 -6.06
C GLU A 58 3.70 -12.61 -7.57
N ARG A 59 4.26 -13.72 -8.05
CA ARG A 59 4.57 -13.92 -9.47
C ARG A 59 3.69 -15.01 -10.03
N TRP A 60 3.27 -14.86 -11.28
CA TRP A 60 2.43 -15.85 -11.95
C TRP A 60 3.03 -17.27 -11.91
N ASP A 61 4.36 -17.37 -12.00
CA ASP A 61 5.15 -18.61 -11.92
C ASP A 61 5.38 -19.16 -10.49
N GLY A 62 4.82 -18.54 -9.46
CA GLY A 62 4.96 -18.98 -8.06
C GLY A 62 6.30 -18.66 -7.41
N ARG A 63 7.19 -17.91 -8.08
CA ARG A 63 8.50 -17.50 -7.51
C ARG A 63 8.43 -16.17 -6.73
N GLY A 64 7.21 -15.71 -6.44
CA GLY A 64 6.95 -14.46 -5.75
C GLY A 64 6.94 -14.59 -4.23
N TYR A 65 6.56 -13.51 -3.57
CA TYR A 65 6.41 -13.44 -2.11
C TYR A 65 5.20 -12.56 -1.77
N PRO A 66 4.60 -12.67 -0.58
CA PRO A 66 5.08 -13.36 0.63
C PRO A 66 4.72 -14.85 0.77
N ASP A 67 3.67 -15.32 0.10
CA ASP A 67 3.06 -16.63 0.34
C ASP A 67 3.44 -17.66 -0.75
N GLY A 68 4.00 -17.21 -1.88
CA GLY A 68 4.53 -18.09 -2.94
C GLY A 68 3.44 -18.75 -3.78
N ILE A 69 2.26 -18.13 -3.83
CA ILE A 69 1.11 -18.61 -4.60
C ILE A 69 1.29 -18.31 -6.10
N ALA A 70 0.63 -19.10 -6.96
CA ALA A 70 0.83 -19.06 -8.40
C ALA A 70 -0.49 -18.95 -9.17
N GLY A 71 -0.41 -18.49 -10.41
CA GLY A 71 -1.53 -18.49 -11.34
C GLY A 71 -2.80 -17.81 -10.80
N MET A 72 -3.90 -18.56 -10.79
CA MET A 72 -5.23 -18.07 -10.41
C MET A 72 -5.44 -17.89 -8.91
N ASP A 73 -4.56 -18.44 -8.07
CA ASP A 73 -4.61 -18.23 -6.62
C ASP A 73 -4.25 -16.78 -6.26
N ILE A 74 -3.52 -16.10 -7.15
CA ILE A 74 -3.19 -14.68 -7.02
C ILE A 74 -4.47 -13.87 -7.33
N PRO A 75 -4.93 -13.02 -6.38
CA PRO A 75 -6.09 -12.16 -6.60
C PRO A 75 -5.96 -11.35 -7.90
N LEU A 76 -7.02 -11.27 -8.70
CA LEU A 76 -7.00 -10.52 -9.96
C LEU A 76 -6.49 -9.08 -9.76
N GLY A 77 -6.93 -8.40 -8.71
CA GLY A 77 -6.44 -7.05 -8.40
C GLY A 77 -4.94 -7.00 -8.08
N ALA A 78 -4.37 -8.02 -7.42
CA ALA A 78 -2.92 -8.12 -7.23
C ALA A 78 -2.20 -8.22 -8.59
N ARG A 79 -2.66 -9.12 -9.46
CA ARG A 79 -2.07 -9.29 -10.82
C ARG A 79 -2.09 -8.00 -11.64
N ILE A 80 -3.19 -7.24 -11.57
CA ILE A 80 -3.31 -5.94 -12.25
C ILE A 80 -2.34 -4.91 -11.64
N ILE A 81 -2.26 -4.84 -10.30
CA ILE A 81 -1.34 -3.92 -9.60
C ILE A 81 0.12 -4.22 -9.99
N THR A 82 0.53 -5.49 -10.04
CA THR A 82 1.90 -5.88 -10.41
C THR A 82 2.30 -5.37 -11.80
N ILE A 83 1.39 -5.47 -12.78
CA ILE A 83 1.62 -4.95 -14.14
C ILE A 83 1.70 -3.41 -14.12
N ALA A 84 0.76 -2.76 -13.42
CA ALA A 84 0.72 -1.30 -13.32
C ALA A 84 1.98 -0.73 -12.65
N ASP A 85 2.42 -1.31 -11.53
CA ASP A 85 3.64 -0.94 -10.80
C ASP A 85 4.90 -1.10 -11.67
N THR A 86 4.97 -2.19 -12.44
CA THR A 86 6.09 -2.42 -13.37
C THR A 86 6.12 -1.38 -14.49
N ILE A 87 4.96 -1.05 -15.07
CA ILE A 87 4.86 -0.01 -16.10
C ILE A 87 5.30 1.34 -15.52
N ASP A 88 4.75 1.73 -14.37
CA ASP A 88 5.09 2.99 -13.71
C ASP A 88 6.59 3.11 -13.40
N ALA A 89 7.20 2.01 -12.93
CA ALA A 89 8.64 1.93 -12.68
C ALA A 89 9.48 2.10 -13.95
N MET A 90 8.98 1.66 -15.11
CA MET A 90 9.66 1.80 -16.41
C MET A 90 9.45 3.17 -17.07
N THR A 91 8.30 3.80 -16.87
CA THR A 91 7.92 5.07 -17.50
C THR A 91 8.28 6.30 -16.68
N THR A 92 8.63 6.14 -15.41
CA THR A 92 9.04 7.25 -14.55
C THR A 92 10.54 7.56 -14.72
N ASN A 93 10.86 8.84 -14.94
CA ASN A 93 12.24 9.31 -14.91
C ASN A 93 12.83 9.14 -13.51
N ARG A 94 13.94 8.42 -13.40
CA ARG A 94 14.72 8.27 -12.16
C ARG A 94 16.06 9.01 -12.32
N PRO A 95 16.72 9.44 -11.21
CA PRO A 95 17.96 10.22 -11.28
C PRO A 95 19.08 9.59 -12.14
N TYR A 96 19.04 8.27 -12.34
CA TYR A 96 20.05 7.50 -13.07
C TYR A 96 19.52 6.83 -14.34
N ARG A 97 18.24 7.01 -14.69
CA ARG A 97 17.60 6.36 -15.84
C ARG A 97 16.42 7.18 -16.36
N GLY A 98 16.47 7.56 -17.63
CA GLY A 98 15.33 8.15 -18.32
C GLY A 98 14.19 7.14 -18.49
N ALA A 99 12.97 7.65 -18.61
CA ALA A 99 11.78 6.87 -18.94
C ALA A 99 11.99 6.02 -20.20
N LEU A 100 11.51 4.78 -20.16
CA LEU A 100 11.52 3.92 -21.33
C LEU A 100 10.51 4.36 -22.39
N SER A 101 10.81 4.06 -23.66
CA SER A 101 9.84 4.18 -24.74
C SER A 101 8.72 3.16 -24.59
N LEU A 102 7.55 3.44 -25.17
CA LEU A 102 6.42 2.51 -25.21
C LEU A 102 6.83 1.14 -25.78
N GLU A 103 7.64 1.13 -26.84
CA GLU A 103 8.11 -0.11 -27.46
C GLU A 103 8.97 -0.94 -26.51
N ALA A 104 9.85 -0.31 -25.73
CA ALA A 104 10.66 -0.99 -24.73
C ALA A 104 9.79 -1.55 -23.59
N VAL A 105 8.79 -0.80 -23.14
CA VAL A 105 7.82 -1.25 -22.14
C VAL A 105 7.04 -2.48 -22.63
N VAL A 106 6.50 -2.41 -23.85
CA VAL A 106 5.76 -3.54 -24.46
C VAL A 106 6.67 -4.75 -24.66
N SER A 107 7.91 -4.55 -25.09
CA SER A 107 8.89 -5.63 -25.22
C SER A 107 9.13 -6.32 -23.87
N GLU A 108 9.32 -5.55 -22.80
CA GLU A 108 9.60 -6.10 -21.48
C GLU A 108 8.40 -6.85 -20.88
N LEU A 109 7.19 -6.32 -21.03
CA LEU A 109 5.97 -7.02 -20.62
C LEU A 109 5.81 -8.37 -21.33
N ASN A 110 6.11 -8.42 -22.64
CA ASN A 110 6.04 -9.66 -23.41
C ASN A 110 7.12 -10.67 -23.00
N LYS A 111 8.34 -10.23 -22.66
CA LYS A 111 9.39 -11.14 -22.16
C LYS A 111 9.00 -11.82 -20.84
N CYS A 112 8.31 -11.08 -19.97
CA CYS A 112 7.89 -11.54 -18.65
C CYS A 112 6.53 -12.25 -18.63
N ARG A 113 5.90 -12.41 -19.80
CA ARG A 113 4.59 -13.05 -20.00
C ARG A 113 4.62 -14.52 -19.57
N GLY A 114 3.66 -14.93 -18.74
CA GLY A 114 3.56 -16.30 -18.22
C GLY A 114 4.60 -16.65 -17.16
N GLY A 115 5.55 -15.74 -16.86
CA GLY A 115 6.52 -15.87 -15.78
C GLY A 115 6.15 -14.96 -14.62
N GLN A 116 6.49 -13.68 -14.74
CA GLN A 116 6.14 -12.69 -13.72
C GLN A 116 4.67 -12.30 -13.81
N PHE A 117 4.15 -12.19 -15.03
CA PHE A 117 2.81 -11.67 -15.29
C PHE A 117 1.90 -12.74 -15.87
N ASP A 118 0.61 -12.58 -15.60
CA ASP A 118 -0.45 -13.32 -16.27
C ASP A 118 -0.42 -13.03 -17.79
N ALA A 119 -0.41 -14.08 -18.59
CA ALA A 119 -0.32 -14.01 -20.04
C ALA A 119 -1.54 -13.34 -20.69
N GLU A 120 -2.72 -13.46 -20.10
CA GLU A 120 -3.95 -12.84 -20.60
C GLU A 120 -3.95 -11.34 -20.30
N LEU A 121 -3.56 -10.96 -19.08
CA LEU A 121 -3.51 -9.55 -18.69
C LEU A 121 -2.47 -8.77 -19.50
N VAL A 122 -1.29 -9.35 -19.76
CA VAL A 122 -0.28 -8.71 -20.62
C VAL A 122 -0.87 -8.42 -22.01
N GLU A 123 -1.60 -9.36 -22.59
CA GLU A 123 -2.22 -9.20 -23.90
C GLU A 123 -3.27 -8.08 -23.90
N LEU A 124 -4.13 -8.03 -22.88
CA LEU A 124 -5.11 -6.95 -22.70
C LEU A 124 -4.43 -5.58 -22.53
N THR A 125 -3.35 -5.51 -21.74
CA THR A 125 -2.59 -4.28 -21.51
C THR A 125 -1.94 -3.77 -22.80
N VAL A 126 -1.28 -4.65 -23.57
CA VAL A 126 -0.58 -4.28 -24.81
C VAL A 126 -1.55 -3.89 -25.92
N ASN A 127 -2.70 -4.56 -26.02
CA ASN A 127 -3.71 -4.27 -27.05
C ASN A 127 -4.62 -3.08 -26.69
N SER A 128 -4.61 -2.62 -25.43
CA SER A 128 -5.42 -1.48 -24.99
C SER A 128 -4.87 -0.15 -25.48
N VAL A 129 -5.58 0.47 -26.43
CA VAL A 129 -5.27 1.82 -26.94
C VAL A 129 -5.22 2.85 -25.81
N THR A 130 -6.10 2.73 -24.81
CA THR A 130 -6.14 3.63 -23.66
C THR A 130 -4.86 3.53 -22.83
N VAL A 131 -4.41 2.32 -22.52
CA VAL A 131 -3.19 2.11 -21.73
C VAL A 131 -1.97 2.62 -22.48
N ARG A 132 -1.85 2.35 -23.78
CA ARG A 132 -0.75 2.85 -24.62
C ARG A 132 -0.67 4.38 -24.61
N ARG A 133 -1.82 5.07 -24.65
CA ARG A 133 -1.87 6.54 -24.56
C ARG A 133 -1.38 7.04 -23.20
N LEU A 134 -1.80 6.40 -22.10
CA LEU A 134 -1.36 6.78 -20.75
C LEU A 134 0.15 6.60 -20.54
N ILE A 135 0.74 5.59 -21.16
CA ILE A 135 2.19 5.32 -21.10
C ILE A 135 2.98 6.37 -21.89
N CYS A 136 2.49 6.78 -23.07
CA CYS A 136 3.18 7.75 -23.94
C CYS A 136 3.06 9.20 -23.46
N ASP A 137 1.93 9.55 -22.85
CA ASP A 137 1.67 10.89 -22.36
C ASP A 137 0.96 10.82 -20.99
N PRO A 138 1.73 10.95 -19.90
CA PRO A 138 1.17 10.96 -18.54
C PRO A 138 0.22 12.12 -18.28
N SER A 139 0.23 13.19 -19.09
CA SER A 139 -0.73 14.30 -18.95
C SER A 139 -2.14 13.93 -19.37
N LEU A 140 -2.32 12.78 -20.03
CA LEU A 140 -3.62 12.20 -20.38
C LEU A 140 -4.28 11.46 -19.23
N VAL A 141 -3.62 11.29 -18.08
CA VAL A 141 -4.27 10.81 -16.86
C VAL A 141 -5.31 11.88 -16.48
N PRO A 142 -6.62 11.60 -16.53
CA PRO A 142 -7.60 12.56 -16.07
C PRO A 142 -7.28 12.85 -14.60
N GLU A 143 -7.12 14.13 -14.25
CA GLU A 143 -6.86 14.59 -12.87
C GLU A 143 -7.95 14.11 -11.88
N TYR A 144 -9.03 13.54 -12.42
CA TYR A 144 -10.11 12.89 -11.70
C TYR A 144 -10.43 11.50 -12.27
N LEU A 145 -9.96 10.45 -11.60
CA LEU A 145 -10.55 9.11 -11.75
C LEU A 145 -12.03 9.20 -11.33
N PRO A 146 -12.98 8.90 -12.21
CA PRO A 146 -14.39 8.93 -11.85
C PRO A 146 -14.60 7.98 -10.68
N SER A 147 -15.20 8.48 -9.58
CA SER A 147 -15.52 7.66 -8.42
C SER A 147 -16.17 6.33 -8.83
N PRO A 148 -16.05 5.24 -8.04
CA PRO A 148 -16.64 3.94 -8.38
C PRO A 148 -18.13 4.02 -8.78
N LYS A 149 -18.86 5.01 -8.22
CA LYS A 149 -20.27 5.30 -8.56
C LYS A 149 -20.47 5.71 -10.01
N SER A 150 -19.57 6.51 -10.57
CA SER A 150 -19.63 6.97 -11.98
C SER A 150 -19.24 5.89 -12.98
N VAL A 151 -18.36 4.96 -12.61
CA VAL A 151 -17.98 3.82 -13.47
C VAL A 151 -19.14 2.84 -13.60
N ILE A 152 -19.79 2.48 -12.49
CA ILE A 152 -20.98 1.60 -12.49
C ILE A 152 -22.16 2.26 -13.22
N ALA A 153 -22.37 3.56 -13.03
CA ALA A 153 -23.42 4.31 -13.74
C ALA A 153 -23.20 4.35 -15.26
N ARG A 154 -21.94 4.37 -15.71
CA ARG A 154 -21.58 4.32 -17.14
C ARG A 154 -21.66 2.91 -17.71
N ALA A 155 -21.24 1.89 -16.96
CA ALA A 155 -21.39 0.48 -17.37
C ALA A 155 -22.87 0.10 -17.58
N ARG A 156 -23.78 0.62 -16.75
CA ARG A 156 -25.23 0.44 -16.91
C ARG A 156 -25.81 1.14 -18.15
N ARG A 157 -25.16 2.19 -18.66
CA ARG A 157 -25.59 2.89 -19.90
C ARG A 157 -25.15 2.20 -21.17
N PHE A 158 -24.12 1.36 -21.12
CA PHE A 158 -23.58 0.64 -22.28
C PHE A 158 -24.01 -0.83 -22.39
N GLY A 159 -24.98 -1.26 -21.57
CA GLY A 159 -25.84 -2.42 -21.84
C GLY A 159 -25.14 -3.68 -22.36
N ALA A 160 -24.28 -4.30 -21.55
CA ALA A 160 -23.97 -5.73 -21.73
C ALA A 160 -24.90 -6.52 -20.79
N ALA A 161 -25.97 -7.10 -21.34
CA ALA A 161 -26.77 -8.11 -20.63
C ALA A 161 -25.99 -9.44 -20.62
N PRO A 162 -25.91 -10.16 -19.48
CA PRO A 162 -25.35 -11.52 -19.47
C PRO A 162 -26.38 -12.51 -20.07
N PRO A 163 -25.91 -13.67 -20.61
CA PRO A 163 -26.77 -14.70 -21.19
C PRO A 163 -27.69 -15.38 -20.17
#